data_AF-A0A4Q5BDA7-F1
#
_entry.id   AF-A0A4Q5BDA7-F1
#
_cell.length_a   1.000
_cell.length_b   1.000
_cell.length_c   1.000
_cell.angle_alpha   90.00
_cell.angle_beta   90.00
_cell.angle_gamma   90.00
#
_symmetry.space_group_name_H-M   'P 1'
#
loop_
_entity.id
_entity.type
_entity.pdbx_description
1 polymer ?
#
loop_
_entity_poly.entity_id
_entity_poly.type
_entity_poly.pdbx_seq_one_letter_code
_entity_poly.pdbx_strand_id
1 'polypeptide(L)'
;MPLGNIQTPFAHRDTAQSPNIRRTTLEPQRFYVPHQQEPARAASRSGAGVRWAPIAPAHEALADPTPERERVTVAGRNVITCSSASGGIGTTLTAAILAQQLAKRHASTALVDADLRVAGGGLDVVLGLEHERGVRWHDVHAPLGQLNGPALQRKLPKWKGVALLSHNPWQGEAPDWWEVQAAVQALAQEDDAVVVDAGRGEMIEQVATLVEASHIVFVELSVLGLARAQMHIEWLEQVGLNSVEQRNTPPGIGQEVRPMAAVPGQIVAVVGVEPRGTVRERGMVTPDEATSYLGRDVIGTLRADGHLCGDVLEGLGVRAVPRRNRPVIDELTSIAEHACALDGRRD
;
A
#
# COMPACT_ATOMS: atom_id res chain seq x y z
N MET A 1 43.50 -60.62 68.15
CA MET A 1 44.03 -61.55 67.12
C MET A 1 43.22 -61.33 65.83
N PRO A 2 43.90 -61.28 64.68
CA PRO A 2 43.64 -60.38 63.54
C PRO A 2 42.64 -60.98 62.54
N LEU A 3 42.11 -60.29 61.53
CA LEU A 3 42.70 -59.69 60.31
C LEU A 3 41.59 -58.77 59.72
N GLY A 4 41.81 -57.64 59.04
CA GLY A 4 42.84 -57.27 58.08
C GLY A 4 42.10 -56.62 56.89
N ASN A 5 42.43 -55.35 56.61
CA ASN A 5 41.86 -54.48 55.58
C ASN A 5 41.72 -55.11 54.19
N ILE A 6 40.77 -54.61 53.38
CA ILE A 6 41.07 -53.84 52.15
C ILE A 6 39.93 -52.85 51.89
N GLN A 7 40.36 -51.64 51.59
CA GLN A 7 39.63 -50.40 51.36
C GLN A 7 39.63 -50.16 49.84
N THR A 8 38.52 -49.74 49.24
CA THR A 8 38.37 -48.58 48.31
C THR A 8 37.01 -48.59 47.58
N PRO A 9 36.50 -47.42 47.14
CA PRO A 9 35.13 -46.99 47.45
C PRO A 9 34.28 -46.62 46.20
N PHE A 10 33.12 -46.03 46.46
CA PHE A 10 32.12 -45.45 45.54
C PHE A 10 31.13 -46.47 44.93
N ALA A 11 29.80 -46.33 45.00
CA ALA A 11 28.97 -45.19 45.40
C ALA A 11 27.63 -45.67 45.98
N HIS A 12 27.04 -44.77 46.76
CA HIS A 12 25.81 -44.88 47.51
C HIS A 12 24.54 -45.03 46.64
N ARG A 13 23.64 -45.88 47.18
CA ARG A 13 22.18 -45.74 47.30
C ARG A 13 21.29 -45.86 46.07
N ASP A 14 20.63 -47.01 46.07
CA ASP A 14 19.29 -47.23 45.56
C ASP A 14 18.21 -46.32 46.17
N THR A 15 17.10 -46.29 45.42
CA THR A 15 15.71 -45.98 45.78
C THR A 15 15.25 -44.51 45.70
N ALA A 16 14.53 -44.16 44.62
CA ALA A 16 13.07 -44.01 44.64
C ALA A 16 12.56 -43.46 43.28
N GLN A 17 11.47 -44.05 42.80
CA GLN A 17 10.79 -43.71 41.55
C GLN A 17 10.10 -42.34 41.57
N SER A 18 10.19 -41.60 40.47
CA SER A 18 9.08 -40.82 39.90
C SER A 18 9.36 -40.57 38.41
N PRO A 19 8.38 -40.76 37.52
CA PRO A 19 8.62 -40.77 36.08
C PRO A 19 8.67 -39.33 35.57
N ASN A 20 9.75 -38.92 34.91
CA ASN A 20 9.75 -37.66 34.19
C ASN A 20 9.87 -37.91 32.69
N ILE A 21 8.73 -37.66 32.05
CA ILE A 21 8.38 -37.76 30.65
C ILE A 21 9.48 -37.12 29.80
N ARG A 22 10.02 -37.89 28.86
CA ARG A 22 10.90 -37.38 27.81
C ARG A 22 10.17 -36.27 27.07
N ARG A 23 10.75 -35.06 27.03
CA ARG A 23 10.37 -34.01 26.09
C ARG A 23 10.61 -34.53 24.67
N THR A 24 9.57 -35.06 24.05
CA THR A 24 9.49 -35.17 22.60
C THR A 24 9.32 -33.75 22.05
N THR A 25 10.25 -33.31 21.20
CA THR A 25 10.05 -32.16 20.33
C THR A 25 8.84 -32.46 19.45
N LEU A 26 7.71 -31.84 19.77
CA LEU A 26 6.55 -31.80 18.88
C LEU A 26 6.92 -30.89 17.71
N GLU A 27 7.14 -31.49 16.54
CA GLU A 27 6.97 -30.80 15.26
C GLU A 27 5.63 -30.05 15.29
N PRO A 28 5.57 -28.75 14.93
CA PRO A 28 4.31 -28.02 14.92
C PRO A 28 3.36 -28.67 13.92
N GLN A 29 2.31 -29.33 14.43
CA GLN A 29 1.21 -29.84 13.61
C GLN A 29 0.59 -28.68 12.83
N ARG A 30 0.77 -28.69 11.51
CA ARG A 30 0.04 -27.80 10.60
C ARG A 30 -1.42 -28.27 10.53
N PHE A 31 -2.34 -27.52 11.14
CA PHE A 31 -3.79 -27.79 11.10
C PHE A 31 -4.48 -27.24 9.83
N TYR A 32 -3.77 -27.19 8.70
CA TYR A 32 -4.36 -26.80 7.42
C TYR A 32 -3.84 -27.70 6.29
N VAL A 33 -4.76 -28.42 5.65
CA VAL A 33 -4.55 -29.16 4.41
C VAL A 33 -5.30 -28.40 3.31
N PRO A 34 -4.63 -27.91 2.26
CA PRO A 34 -5.29 -27.18 1.18
C PRO A 34 -6.33 -28.05 0.47
N HIS A 35 -7.45 -27.45 0.08
CA HIS A 35 -8.44 -28.10 -0.78
C HIS A 35 -7.81 -28.46 -2.14
N GLN A 36 -7.94 -29.73 -2.56
CA GLN A 36 -7.67 -30.14 -3.93
C GLN A 36 -8.77 -29.58 -4.83
N GLN A 37 -8.41 -28.69 -5.76
CA GLN A 37 -9.28 -28.29 -6.86
C GLN A 37 -9.41 -29.45 -7.85
N GLU A 38 -10.64 -29.80 -8.23
CA GLU A 38 -10.89 -30.62 -9.42
C GLU A 38 -10.56 -29.80 -10.69
N PRO A 39 -9.96 -30.42 -11.73
CA PRO A 39 -9.55 -29.71 -12.92
C PRO A 39 -10.76 -29.22 -13.73
N ALA A 40 -10.69 -27.95 -14.16
CA ALA A 40 -11.64 -27.36 -15.09
C ALA A 40 -11.70 -28.18 -16.38
N ARG A 41 -12.91 -28.63 -16.74
CA ARG A 41 -13.18 -29.33 -18.01
C ARG A 41 -12.88 -28.39 -19.19
N ALA A 42 -11.97 -28.82 -20.06
CA ALA A 42 -11.72 -28.20 -21.36
C ALA A 42 -12.99 -28.27 -22.23
N ALA A 43 -13.51 -27.11 -22.62
CA ALA A 43 -14.51 -27.00 -23.68
C ALA A 43 -13.78 -26.86 -25.01
N SER A 44 -13.76 -27.94 -25.79
CA SER A 44 -13.41 -27.91 -27.21
C SER A 44 -14.60 -27.37 -28.01
N ARG A 45 -14.37 -26.36 -28.85
CA ARG A 45 -15.13 -26.17 -30.08
C ARG A 45 -14.24 -25.65 -31.20
N SER A 46 -14.14 -26.49 -32.22
CA SER A 46 -13.55 -26.27 -33.53
C SER A 46 -14.39 -25.34 -34.41
N GLY A 47 -13.71 -24.45 -35.14
CA GLY A 47 -13.79 -24.35 -36.61
C GLY A 47 -14.93 -23.55 -37.25
N ALA A 48 -14.58 -22.37 -37.79
CA ALA A 48 -14.99 -21.76 -39.08
C ALA A 48 -14.78 -20.22 -38.90
N GLY A 49 -13.91 -19.51 -39.61
CA GLY A 49 -13.69 -19.53 -41.05
C GLY A 49 -14.31 -18.27 -41.67
N VAL A 50 -13.71 -17.09 -41.49
CA VAL A 50 -13.97 -15.91 -42.35
C VAL A 50 -12.66 -15.14 -42.53
N ARG A 51 -12.22 -15.02 -43.77
CA ARG A 51 -11.11 -14.15 -44.21
C ARG A 51 -11.62 -12.72 -44.31
N TRP A 52 -10.88 -11.76 -43.74
CA TRP A 52 -10.97 -10.35 -44.12
C TRP A 52 -9.62 -9.91 -44.67
N ALA A 53 -9.62 -9.42 -45.92
CA ALA A 53 -8.45 -8.83 -46.56
C ALA A 53 -8.35 -7.34 -46.18
N PRO A 54 -7.16 -6.77 -45.98
CA PRO A 54 -7.04 -5.33 -45.77
C PRO A 54 -7.14 -4.59 -47.11
N ILE A 55 -8.09 -3.67 -47.20
CA ILE A 55 -8.12 -2.61 -48.22
C ILE A 55 -7.36 -1.43 -47.62
N ALA A 56 -6.23 -1.06 -48.22
CA ALA A 56 -5.52 0.17 -47.89
C ALA A 56 -6.24 1.37 -48.55
N PRO A 57 -6.51 2.47 -47.82
CA PRO A 57 -6.70 3.76 -48.46
C PRO A 57 -5.36 4.46 -48.62
N ALA A 58 -5.12 4.95 -49.85
CA ALA A 58 -4.07 5.90 -50.16
C ALA A 58 -4.36 7.21 -49.41
N HIS A 59 -3.38 7.71 -48.65
CA HIS A 59 -3.36 9.10 -48.21
C HIS A 59 -2.03 9.73 -48.58
N GLU A 60 -2.16 10.76 -49.41
CA GLU A 60 -1.11 11.67 -49.84
C GLU A 60 -0.40 12.29 -48.64
N ALA A 61 0.92 12.43 -48.78
CA ALA A 61 1.79 13.05 -47.79
C ALA A 61 1.37 14.50 -47.52
N LEU A 62 0.78 14.73 -46.35
CA LEU A 62 0.66 16.06 -45.77
C LEU A 62 1.87 16.28 -44.85
N ALA A 63 2.62 17.34 -45.12
CA ALA A 63 3.82 17.71 -44.38
C ALA A 63 3.56 17.78 -42.88
N ASP A 64 4.45 17.15 -42.11
CA ASP A 64 4.46 17.03 -40.64
C ASP A 64 4.87 18.37 -40.00
N PRO A 65 3.97 19.13 -39.35
CA PRO A 65 4.38 20.16 -38.43
C PRO A 65 4.70 19.44 -37.11
N THR A 66 6.00 19.30 -36.82
CA THR A 66 6.52 18.81 -35.54
C THR A 66 5.67 19.33 -34.39
N PRO A 67 4.94 18.48 -33.65
CA PRO A 67 4.22 18.95 -32.48
C PRO A 67 5.29 19.29 -31.44
N GLU A 68 5.35 20.56 -31.05
CA GLU A 68 5.94 20.97 -29.79
C GLU A 68 5.37 20.03 -28.74
N ARG A 69 6.20 19.11 -28.20
CA ARG A 69 5.79 18.16 -27.17
C ARG A 69 5.26 18.98 -26.00
N GLU A 70 3.95 19.08 -25.91
CA GLU A 70 3.24 19.66 -24.79
C GLU A 70 3.76 18.92 -23.56
N ARG A 71 4.60 19.61 -22.78
CA ARG A 71 5.14 19.05 -21.54
C ARG A 71 3.93 18.85 -20.65
N VAL A 72 3.42 17.61 -20.56
CA VAL A 72 2.40 17.24 -19.58
C VAL A 72 2.94 17.73 -18.24
N THR A 73 2.27 18.75 -17.69
CA THR A 73 2.55 19.22 -16.35
C THR A 73 2.01 18.12 -15.45
N VAL A 74 2.91 17.34 -14.86
CA VAL A 74 2.51 16.32 -13.90
C VAL A 74 1.92 17.06 -12.71
N ALA A 75 0.60 16.93 -12.55
CA ALA A 75 -0.11 17.43 -11.39
C ALA A 75 -0.03 16.37 -10.29
N GLY A 76 0.46 16.75 -9.11
CA GLY A 76 0.60 15.86 -7.95
C GLY A 76 0.77 16.58 -6.61
N ARG A 77 0.57 17.90 -6.56
CA ARG A 77 0.85 18.72 -5.35
C ARG A 77 -0.07 18.38 -4.18
N ASN A 78 -1.26 17.87 -4.46
CA ASN A 78 -2.28 17.46 -3.49
C ASN A 78 -2.44 15.93 -3.43
N VAL A 79 -1.45 15.17 -3.92
CA VAL A 79 -1.44 13.72 -3.86
C VAL A 79 -0.56 13.28 -2.67
N ILE A 80 -1.11 12.40 -1.84
CA ILE A 80 -0.45 11.83 -0.67
C ILE A 80 -0.39 10.31 -0.83
N THR A 81 0.80 9.78 -1.02
CA THR A 81 1.05 8.35 -1.16
C THR A 81 1.37 7.73 0.20
N CYS A 82 0.52 6.81 0.65
CA CYS A 82 0.68 6.03 1.87
C CYS A 82 1.34 4.68 1.54
N SER A 83 2.47 4.35 2.16
CA SER A 83 3.17 3.09 1.89
C SER A 83 3.87 2.52 3.12
N SER A 84 4.25 1.25 3.05
CA SER A 84 4.98 0.56 4.12
C SER A 84 5.79 -0.61 3.60
N ALA A 85 6.95 -0.85 4.21
CA ALA A 85 7.78 -2.00 3.90
C ALA A 85 7.23 -3.34 4.47
N SER A 86 6.30 -3.25 5.44
CA SER A 86 5.72 -4.39 6.15
C SER A 86 4.23 -4.51 5.88
N GLY A 87 3.77 -5.71 5.52
CA GLY A 87 2.35 -5.99 5.30
C GLY A 87 1.60 -6.21 6.62
N GLY A 88 0.31 -5.90 6.64
CA GLY A 88 -0.57 -6.18 7.78
C GLY A 88 -0.47 -5.19 8.96
N ILE A 89 0.34 -4.13 8.82
CA ILE A 89 0.52 -3.12 9.87
C ILE A 89 -0.62 -2.09 9.90
N GLY A 90 -1.51 -2.09 8.90
CA GLY A 90 -2.68 -1.21 8.87
C GLY A 90 -2.50 0.07 8.04
N THR A 91 -1.58 0.07 7.08
CA THR A 91 -1.37 1.14 6.08
C THR A 91 -2.69 1.54 5.41
N THR A 92 -3.40 0.58 4.81
CA THR A 92 -4.73 0.74 4.20
C THR A 92 -5.76 1.39 5.13
N LEU A 93 -5.86 0.88 6.36
CA LEU A 93 -6.80 1.41 7.35
C LEU A 93 -6.46 2.85 7.74
N THR A 94 -5.16 3.16 7.85
CA THR A 94 -4.72 4.49 8.22
C THR A 94 -4.87 5.48 7.07
N ALA A 95 -4.62 5.06 5.82
CA ALA A 95 -4.90 5.85 4.63
C ALA A 95 -6.39 6.20 4.53
N ALA A 96 -7.27 5.23 4.80
CA ALA A 96 -8.71 5.49 4.86
C ALA A 96 -9.08 6.46 6.01
N ILE A 97 -8.52 6.27 7.21
CA ILE A 97 -8.73 7.22 8.32
C ILE A 97 -8.28 8.62 7.93
N LEU A 98 -7.09 8.77 7.33
CA LEU A 98 -6.55 10.05 6.90
C LEU A 98 -7.47 10.73 5.88
N ALA A 99 -7.90 10.02 4.84
CA ALA A 99 -8.82 10.53 3.84
C ALA A 99 -10.14 11.01 4.47
N GLN A 100 -10.68 10.24 5.43
CA GLN A 100 -11.88 10.64 6.16
C GLN A 100 -11.66 11.89 7.03
N GLN A 101 -10.49 12.05 7.65
CA GLN A 101 -10.20 13.24 8.46
C GLN A 101 -10.04 14.50 7.58
N LEU A 102 -9.40 14.39 6.42
CA LEU A 102 -9.32 15.48 5.45
C LEU A 102 -10.71 15.91 4.98
N ALA A 103 -11.58 14.95 4.63
CA ALA A 103 -12.96 15.23 4.26
C ALA A 103 -13.78 15.88 5.40
N LYS A 104 -13.56 15.48 6.66
CA LYS A 104 -14.18 16.11 7.83
C LYS A 104 -13.72 17.55 8.06
N ARG A 105 -12.54 17.91 7.57
CA ARG A 105 -11.99 19.27 7.57
C ARG A 105 -12.35 20.05 6.29
N HIS A 106 -13.40 19.62 5.59
CA HIS A 106 -13.99 20.28 4.41
C HIS A 106 -13.17 20.26 3.13
N ALA A 107 -12.13 19.42 3.03
CA ALA A 107 -11.46 19.15 1.77
C ALA A 107 -12.28 18.15 0.93
N SER A 108 -12.53 18.43 -0.36
CA SER A 108 -12.95 17.33 -1.26
C SER A 108 -11.81 16.30 -1.33
N THR A 109 -12.13 15.02 -1.14
CA THR A 109 -11.09 14.00 -0.98
C THR A 109 -11.44 12.74 -1.75
N ALA A 110 -10.46 12.25 -2.51
CA ALA A 110 -10.48 10.92 -3.09
C ALA A 110 -9.50 9.99 -2.36
N LEU A 111 -9.88 8.71 -2.27
CA LEU A 111 -9.05 7.61 -1.80
C LEU A 111 -8.88 6.61 -2.95
N VAL A 112 -7.64 6.32 -3.30
CA VAL A 112 -7.28 5.46 -4.43
C VAL A 112 -6.50 4.25 -3.92
N ASP A 113 -6.95 3.06 -4.28
CA ASP A 113 -6.27 1.81 -4.02
C ASP A 113 -5.22 1.55 -5.11
N ALA A 114 -3.94 1.59 -4.76
CA ALA A 114 -2.82 1.32 -5.66
C ALA A 114 -2.00 0.09 -5.22
N ASP A 115 -2.53 -0.74 -4.31
CA ASP A 115 -1.98 -2.07 -4.02
C ASP A 115 -2.53 -3.11 -5.01
N LEU A 116 -2.01 -3.06 -6.24
CA LEU A 116 -2.50 -3.85 -7.40
C LEU A 116 -1.90 -5.26 -7.51
N ARG A 117 -1.34 -5.78 -6.41
CA ARG A 117 -0.79 -7.15 -6.38
C ARG A 117 -1.89 -8.17 -6.63
N VAL A 118 -1.53 -9.37 -7.11
CA VAL A 118 -2.45 -10.49 -7.40
C VAL A 118 -3.39 -10.84 -6.23
N ALA A 119 -2.98 -10.58 -4.99
CA ALA A 119 -3.80 -10.73 -3.78
C ALA A 119 -3.83 -9.45 -2.92
N GLY A 120 -3.67 -8.30 -3.58
CA GLY A 120 -3.81 -6.96 -2.99
C GLY A 120 -5.26 -6.46 -3.06
N GLY A 121 -5.44 -5.15 -2.94
CA GLY A 121 -6.73 -4.47 -3.05
C GLY A 121 -7.77 -4.82 -2.00
N GLY A 122 -9.05 -4.71 -2.38
CA GLY A 122 -10.20 -4.94 -1.52
C GLY A 122 -10.52 -3.76 -0.59
N LEU A 123 -10.09 -2.55 -0.94
CA LEU A 123 -10.33 -1.36 -0.13
C LEU A 123 -11.83 -1.06 0.05
N ASP A 124 -12.67 -1.35 -0.94
CA ASP A 124 -14.12 -1.23 -0.79
C ASP A 124 -14.69 -2.22 0.22
N VAL A 125 -14.23 -3.47 0.23
CA VAL A 125 -14.60 -4.48 1.24
C VAL A 125 -14.19 -4.02 2.64
N VAL A 126 -12.97 -3.49 2.80
CA VAL A 126 -12.49 -2.95 4.08
C VAL A 126 -13.38 -1.81 4.59
N LEU A 127 -14.02 -1.07 3.68
CA LEU A 127 -14.86 0.09 4.01
C LEU A 127 -16.37 -0.20 3.97
N GLY A 128 -16.78 -1.43 3.65
CA GLY A 128 -18.18 -1.85 3.55
C GLY A 128 -18.91 -1.27 2.35
N LEU A 129 -18.21 -1.05 1.23
CA LEU A 129 -18.74 -0.49 -0.01
C LEU A 129 -18.77 -1.49 -1.19
N GLU A 130 -18.49 -2.77 -0.95
CA GLU A 130 -18.39 -3.79 -2.00
C GLU A 130 -19.71 -4.03 -2.75
N HIS A 131 -20.85 -3.64 -2.14
CA HIS A 131 -22.18 -3.68 -2.75
C HIS A 131 -22.62 -2.33 -3.34
N GLU A 132 -21.87 -1.26 -3.09
CA GLU A 132 -22.19 0.07 -3.60
C GLU A 132 -21.84 0.18 -5.08
N ARG A 133 -22.82 0.66 -5.86
CA ARG A 133 -22.66 0.87 -7.29
C ARG A 133 -21.67 2.01 -7.54
N GLY A 134 -20.80 1.81 -8.52
CA GLY A 134 -19.86 2.84 -8.98
C GLY A 134 -18.65 2.22 -9.64
N VAL A 135 -17.87 3.07 -10.30
CA VAL A 135 -16.66 2.67 -11.05
C VAL A 135 -15.60 2.12 -10.10
N ARG A 136 -15.00 1.00 -10.48
CA ARG A 136 -13.74 0.45 -9.91
C ARG A 136 -12.66 0.40 -10.97
N TRP A 137 -11.44 -0.01 -10.61
CA TRP A 137 -10.33 -0.08 -11.57
C TRP A 137 -10.64 -0.91 -12.82
N HIS A 138 -11.39 -2.01 -12.71
CA HIS A 138 -11.77 -2.82 -13.87
C HIS A 138 -12.72 -2.12 -14.85
N ASP A 139 -13.35 -1.01 -14.45
CA ASP A 139 -14.20 -0.17 -15.30
C ASP A 139 -13.45 1.08 -15.83
N VAL A 140 -12.23 1.33 -15.34
CA VAL A 140 -11.44 2.50 -15.76
C VAL A 140 -10.66 2.14 -17.01
N HIS A 141 -10.90 2.89 -18.07
CA HIS A 141 -10.13 2.83 -19.30
C HIS A 141 -9.68 4.23 -19.68
N ALA A 142 -8.36 4.43 -19.76
CA ALA A 142 -7.75 5.71 -20.10
C ALA A 142 -7.11 5.64 -21.50
N PRO A 143 -7.91 5.57 -22.59
CA PRO A 143 -7.36 5.60 -23.94
C PRO A 143 -6.55 6.90 -24.11
N LEU A 144 -5.32 6.77 -24.61
CA LEU A 144 -4.35 7.88 -24.74
C LEU A 144 -3.87 8.48 -23.40
N GLY A 145 -4.10 7.81 -22.27
CA GLY A 145 -3.62 8.25 -20.95
C GLY A 145 -4.39 9.44 -20.37
N GLN A 146 -5.63 9.67 -20.79
CA GLN A 146 -6.46 10.77 -20.29
C GLN A 146 -7.81 10.26 -19.78
N LEU A 147 -8.32 10.89 -18.73
CA LEU A 147 -9.64 10.63 -18.16
C LEU A 147 -10.38 11.95 -17.90
N ASN A 148 -11.69 11.94 -18.06
CA ASN A 148 -12.53 13.08 -17.68
C ASN A 148 -12.73 13.07 -16.16
N GLY A 149 -11.96 13.91 -15.43
CA GLY A 149 -12.01 14.03 -13.97
C GLY A 149 -13.42 14.18 -13.40
N PRO A 150 -14.22 15.17 -13.85
CA PRO A 150 -15.56 15.37 -13.33
C PRO A 150 -16.47 14.15 -13.52
N ALA A 151 -16.34 13.44 -14.65
CA ALA A 151 -17.12 12.24 -14.92
C ALA A 151 -16.65 11.05 -14.09
N LEU A 152 -15.34 10.90 -13.87
CA LEU A 152 -14.77 9.88 -13.01
C LEU A 152 -15.27 10.09 -11.57
N GLN A 153 -15.05 11.28 -11.00
CA GLN A 153 -15.42 11.60 -9.62
C GLN A 153 -16.90 11.34 -9.32
N ARG A 154 -17.80 11.74 -10.23
CA ARG A 154 -19.25 11.52 -10.08
C ARG A 154 -19.66 10.05 -10.08
N LYS A 155 -18.87 9.17 -10.70
CA LYS A 155 -19.16 7.73 -10.82
C LYS A 155 -18.53 6.91 -9.70
N LEU A 156 -17.61 7.47 -8.92
CA LEU A 156 -16.99 6.75 -7.80
C LEU A 156 -17.98 6.58 -6.65
N PRO A 157 -18.00 5.41 -5.99
CA PRO A 157 -18.65 5.25 -4.69
C PRO A 157 -18.13 6.28 -3.68
N LYS A 158 -18.99 6.67 -2.73
CA LYS A 158 -18.64 7.64 -1.69
C LYS A 158 -18.72 7.03 -0.30
N TRP A 159 -17.57 6.95 0.36
CA TRP A 159 -17.47 6.53 1.75
C TRP A 159 -17.39 7.73 2.67
N LYS A 160 -18.47 8.04 3.41
CA LYS A 160 -18.50 9.16 4.38
C LYS A 160 -18.00 10.50 3.77
N GLY A 161 -18.35 10.75 2.50
CA GLY A 161 -17.94 11.94 1.76
C GLY A 161 -16.66 11.80 0.94
N VAL A 162 -15.88 10.73 1.13
CA VAL A 162 -14.64 10.44 0.37
C VAL A 162 -14.99 9.65 -0.89
N ALA A 163 -14.57 10.11 -2.07
CA ALA A 163 -14.69 9.35 -3.31
C ALA A 163 -13.69 8.18 -3.31
N LEU A 164 -14.12 6.97 -3.67
CA LEU A 164 -13.28 5.77 -3.58
C LEU A 164 -13.06 5.14 -4.95
N LEU A 165 -11.80 4.94 -5.35
CA LEU A 165 -11.42 4.09 -6.49
C LEU A 165 -10.67 2.86 -5.96
N SER A 166 -11.38 1.73 -5.82
CA SER A 166 -10.82 0.48 -5.27
C SER A 166 -10.39 -0.52 -6.33
N HIS A 167 -9.44 -1.39 -5.96
CA HIS A 167 -9.00 -2.53 -6.76
C HIS A 167 -9.66 -3.82 -6.27
N ASN A 168 -10.37 -4.49 -7.18
CA ASN A 168 -11.03 -5.77 -6.89
C ASN A 168 -10.31 -6.84 -7.73
N PRO A 169 -9.26 -7.50 -7.22
CA PRO A 169 -8.44 -8.42 -8.00
C PRO A 169 -9.19 -9.66 -8.51
N TRP A 170 -10.39 -9.91 -7.97
CA TRP A 170 -11.29 -10.98 -8.43
C TRP A 170 -12.22 -10.57 -9.58
N GLN A 171 -12.17 -9.32 -10.07
CA GLN A 171 -13.08 -8.79 -11.10
C GLN A 171 -12.37 -8.13 -12.29
N GLY A 172 -11.43 -8.82 -12.93
CA GLY A 172 -10.76 -8.34 -14.14
C GLY A 172 -9.25 -8.23 -13.97
N GLU A 173 -8.61 -7.60 -14.95
CA GLU A 173 -7.16 -7.38 -14.93
C GLU A 173 -6.82 -6.16 -14.06
N ALA A 174 -5.59 -6.15 -13.54
CA ALA A 174 -5.06 -4.96 -12.86
C ALA A 174 -4.87 -3.84 -13.89
N PRO A 175 -5.14 -2.58 -13.51
CA PRO A 175 -4.96 -1.46 -14.42
C PRO A 175 -3.48 -1.27 -14.73
N ASP A 176 -3.18 -0.86 -15.95
CA ASP A 176 -1.82 -0.53 -16.35
C ASP A 176 -1.35 0.80 -15.73
N TRP A 177 -0.03 1.03 -15.70
CA TRP A 177 0.55 2.21 -15.05
C TRP A 177 0.00 3.53 -15.61
N TRP A 178 -0.33 3.60 -16.91
CA TRP A 178 -0.88 4.81 -17.52
C TRP A 178 -2.34 5.08 -17.11
N GLU A 179 -3.12 4.03 -16.79
CA GLU A 179 -4.47 4.18 -16.28
C GLU A 179 -4.45 4.68 -14.84
N VAL A 180 -3.51 4.17 -14.03
CA VAL A 180 -3.26 4.68 -12.68
C VAL A 180 -2.84 6.14 -12.73
N GLN A 181 -1.90 6.49 -13.62
CA GLN A 181 -1.49 7.87 -13.80
C GLN A 181 -2.66 8.78 -14.19
N ALA A 182 -3.43 8.40 -15.21
CA ALA A 182 -4.54 9.21 -15.70
C ALA A 182 -5.61 9.40 -14.62
N ALA A 183 -5.93 8.37 -13.85
CA ALA A 183 -6.96 8.43 -12.81
C ALA A 183 -6.52 9.29 -11.63
N VAL A 184 -5.29 9.12 -11.13
CA VAL A 184 -4.77 9.94 -10.03
C VAL A 184 -4.67 11.41 -10.46
N GLN A 185 -4.20 11.70 -11.67
CA GLN A 185 -4.16 13.08 -12.17
C GLN A 185 -5.55 13.69 -12.34
N ALA A 186 -6.48 12.93 -12.90
CA ALA A 186 -7.86 13.39 -13.09
C ALA A 186 -8.56 13.66 -11.76
N LEU A 187 -8.32 12.84 -10.73
CA LEU A 187 -8.84 13.09 -9.39
C LEU A 187 -8.13 14.25 -8.70
N ALA A 188 -6.81 14.38 -8.87
CA ALA A 188 -6.03 15.48 -8.28
C ALA A 188 -6.44 16.86 -8.83
N GLN A 189 -7.02 16.91 -10.03
CA GLN A 189 -7.60 18.13 -10.62
C GLN A 189 -8.98 18.48 -10.06
N GLU A 190 -9.71 17.51 -9.50
CA GLU A 190 -11.10 17.67 -9.05
C GLU A 190 -11.25 17.72 -7.52
N ASP A 191 -10.39 17.00 -6.82
CA ASP A 191 -10.41 16.87 -5.36
C ASP A 191 -9.27 17.68 -4.74
N ASP A 192 -9.53 18.25 -3.57
CA ASP A 192 -8.56 19.04 -2.80
C ASP A 192 -7.41 18.20 -2.28
N ALA A 193 -7.65 16.91 -2.05
CA ALA A 193 -6.64 15.93 -1.67
C ALA A 193 -6.94 14.57 -2.30
N VAL A 194 -5.90 13.89 -2.77
CA VAL A 194 -5.97 12.50 -3.23
C VAL A 194 -5.05 11.66 -2.36
N VAL A 195 -5.63 10.81 -1.51
CA VAL A 195 -4.88 9.85 -0.71
C VAL A 195 -4.75 8.55 -1.52
N VAL A 196 -3.53 8.08 -1.73
CA VAL A 196 -3.24 6.85 -2.45
C VAL A 196 -2.73 5.81 -1.46
N ASP A 197 -3.45 4.70 -1.32
CA ASP A 197 -2.94 3.51 -0.63
C ASP A 197 -2.06 2.72 -1.58
N ALA A 198 -0.73 2.92 -1.51
CA ALA A 198 0.21 2.21 -2.36
C ALA A 198 0.66 0.87 -1.76
N GLY A 199 0.15 0.45 -0.60
CA GLY A 199 0.55 -0.77 0.07
C GLY A 199 2.07 -0.84 0.30
N ARG A 200 2.76 -1.67 -0.50
CA ARG A 200 4.23 -1.84 -0.47
C ARG A 200 4.99 -0.98 -1.48
N GLY A 201 4.29 -0.20 -2.29
CA GLY A 201 4.88 0.79 -3.21
C GLY A 201 5.08 0.33 -4.65
N GLU A 202 4.58 -0.85 -5.07
CA GLU A 202 4.90 -1.42 -6.40
C GLU A 202 4.57 -0.49 -7.59
N MET A 203 3.54 0.35 -7.46
CA MET A 203 3.15 1.31 -8.49
C MET A 203 3.89 2.65 -8.44
N ILE A 204 4.62 2.96 -7.36
CA ILE A 204 5.21 4.29 -7.15
C ILE A 204 6.24 4.60 -8.25
N GLU A 205 7.19 3.72 -8.51
CA GLU A 205 8.24 3.94 -9.52
C GLU A 205 7.69 4.00 -10.96
N GLN A 206 6.53 3.39 -11.19
CA GLN A 206 5.93 3.28 -12.52
C GLN A 206 5.11 4.52 -12.90
N VAL A 207 4.59 5.24 -11.91
CA VAL A 207 3.64 6.34 -12.10
C VAL A 207 4.28 7.66 -11.66
N ALA A 208 4.59 8.55 -12.60
CA ALA A 208 5.28 9.81 -12.34
C ALA A 208 4.57 10.67 -11.29
N THR A 209 3.23 10.71 -11.30
CA THR A 209 2.46 11.45 -10.29
C THR A 209 2.65 10.88 -8.89
N LEU A 210 2.83 9.56 -8.73
CA LEU A 210 3.11 8.95 -7.43
C LEU A 210 4.56 9.17 -7.00
N VAL A 211 5.50 9.22 -7.94
CA VAL A 211 6.90 9.60 -7.67
C VAL A 211 6.97 11.03 -7.12
N GLU A 212 6.26 11.98 -7.72
CA GLU A 212 6.23 13.40 -7.33
C GLU A 212 5.42 13.69 -6.06
N ALA A 213 4.51 12.79 -5.69
CA ALA A 213 3.60 12.97 -4.56
C ALA A 213 4.34 13.15 -3.22
N SER A 214 3.63 13.68 -2.23
CA SER A 214 4.08 13.62 -0.84
C SER A 214 3.92 12.21 -0.31
N HIS A 215 4.92 11.68 0.39
CA HIS A 215 4.95 10.30 0.89
C HIS A 215 4.79 10.24 2.41
N ILE A 216 3.90 9.38 2.86
CA ILE A 216 3.74 8.99 4.27
C ILE A 216 4.16 7.53 4.39
N VAL A 217 5.16 7.27 5.24
CA VAL A 217 5.70 5.91 5.44
C VAL A 217 5.28 5.37 6.79
N PHE A 218 4.62 4.22 6.79
CA PHE A 218 4.25 3.49 8.01
C PHE A 218 5.30 2.42 8.34
N VAL A 219 5.73 2.42 9.59
CA VAL A 219 6.86 1.62 10.05
C VAL A 219 6.46 0.75 11.22
N GLU A 220 6.60 -0.57 11.07
CA GLU A 220 6.47 -1.46 12.22
C GLU A 220 7.63 -1.22 13.19
N LEU A 221 7.31 -0.91 14.45
CA LEU A 221 8.29 -0.64 15.51
C LEU A 221 8.89 -1.93 16.07
N SER A 222 9.52 -2.70 15.21
CA SER A 222 10.29 -3.91 15.52
C SER A 222 11.66 -3.83 14.84
N VAL A 223 12.65 -4.61 15.30
CA VAL A 223 14.00 -4.59 14.70
C VAL A 223 13.97 -4.86 13.19
N LEU A 224 13.21 -5.87 12.75
CA LEU A 224 13.07 -6.18 11.32
C LEU A 224 12.20 -5.15 10.59
N GLY A 225 11.18 -4.62 11.25
CA GLY A 225 10.33 -3.55 10.73
C GLY A 225 11.13 -2.31 10.37
N LEU A 226 12.03 -1.88 11.27
CA LEU A 226 12.94 -0.75 11.04
C LEU A 226 13.93 -1.00 9.91
N ALA A 227 14.57 -2.17 9.87
CA ALA A 227 15.50 -2.52 8.80
C ALA A 227 14.82 -2.49 7.42
N ARG A 228 13.58 -2.99 7.33
CA ARG A 228 12.78 -2.93 6.10
C ARG A 228 12.37 -1.50 5.76
N ALA A 229 11.97 -0.71 6.75
CA ALA A 229 11.58 0.68 6.56
C ALA A 229 12.75 1.54 6.05
N GLN A 230 13.97 1.33 6.56
CA GLN A 230 15.17 2.01 6.08
C GLN A 230 15.36 1.79 4.58
N MET A 231 15.31 0.53 4.14
CA MET A 231 15.45 0.20 2.71
C MET A 231 14.31 0.78 1.85
N HIS A 232 13.09 0.82 2.39
CA HIS A 232 11.94 1.41 1.70
C HIS A 232 12.06 2.93 1.55
N ILE A 233 12.53 3.62 2.59
CA ILE A 233 12.80 5.07 2.56
C ILE A 233 13.89 5.39 1.56
N GLU A 234 15.04 4.68 1.61
CA GLU A 234 16.14 4.86 0.66
C GLU A 234 15.69 4.60 -0.78
N TRP A 235 14.87 3.57 -1.00
CA TRP A 235 14.30 3.28 -2.31
C TRP A 235 13.38 4.40 -2.81
N LEU A 236 12.48 4.94 -1.97
CA LEU A 236 11.61 6.07 -2.34
C LEU A 236 12.41 7.29 -2.79
N GLU A 237 13.46 7.63 -2.05
CA GLU A 237 14.35 8.75 -2.39
C GLU A 237 15.08 8.52 -3.71
N GLN A 238 15.61 7.30 -3.91
CA GLN A 238 16.32 6.94 -5.12
C GLN A 238 15.40 6.93 -6.34
N VAL A 239 14.15 6.44 -6.21
CA VAL A 239 13.15 6.48 -7.28
C VAL A 239 12.86 7.93 -7.69
N GLY A 240 12.70 8.83 -6.73
CA GLY A 240 12.50 10.26 -7.00
C GLY A 240 13.65 10.90 -7.76
N LEU A 241 14.89 10.69 -7.30
CA LEU A 241 16.09 11.22 -7.94
C LEU A 241 16.30 10.64 -9.35
N ASN A 242 16.22 9.31 -9.48
CA ASN A 242 16.40 8.62 -10.75
C ASN A 242 15.39 9.07 -11.81
N SER A 243 14.13 9.25 -11.42
CA SER A 243 13.08 9.69 -12.35
C SER A 243 13.38 11.09 -12.91
N VAL A 244 13.84 12.01 -12.06
CA VAL A 244 14.19 13.38 -12.48
C VAL A 244 15.45 13.40 -13.36
N GLU A 245 16.47 12.61 -13.04
CA GLU A 245 17.68 12.47 -13.87
C GLU A 245 17.36 11.92 -15.27
N GLN A 246 16.51 10.90 -15.33
CA GLN A 246 16.09 10.27 -16.58
C GLN A 246 15.23 11.18 -17.45
N ARG A 247 14.55 12.19 -16.89
CA ARG A 247 13.73 13.14 -17.65
C ARG A 247 14.48 13.86 -18.78
N ASN A 248 15.78 14.12 -18.58
CA ASN A 248 16.62 14.80 -19.57
C ASN A 248 17.44 13.83 -20.43
N THR A 249 17.29 12.52 -20.19
CA THR A 249 18.03 11.47 -20.90
C THR A 249 17.12 10.86 -21.96
N PRO A 250 17.55 10.77 -23.24
CA PRO A 250 16.78 10.07 -24.26
C PRO A 250 16.53 8.61 -23.85
N PRO A 251 15.32 8.07 -24.05
CA PRO A 251 15.04 6.67 -23.74
C PRO A 251 15.98 5.76 -24.53
N GLY A 252 16.45 4.69 -23.88
CA GLY A 252 17.26 3.67 -24.52
C GLY A 252 16.49 2.94 -25.63
N ILE A 253 17.22 2.28 -26.53
CA ILE A 253 16.60 1.48 -27.60
C ILE A 253 15.74 0.38 -26.96
N GLY A 254 14.46 0.35 -27.30
CA GLY A 254 13.51 -0.64 -26.79
C GLY A 254 12.99 -0.37 -25.37
N GLN A 255 13.35 0.76 -24.75
CA GLN A 255 12.70 1.19 -23.51
C GLN A 255 11.30 1.74 -23.78
N GLU A 256 10.35 1.32 -22.94
CA GLU A 256 9.02 1.91 -22.89
C GLU A 256 9.13 3.38 -22.50
N VAL A 257 8.50 4.25 -23.27
CA VAL A 257 8.47 5.69 -22.99
C VAL A 257 7.33 5.96 -22.01
N ARG A 258 7.70 6.25 -20.75
CA ARG A 258 6.75 6.68 -19.72
C ARG A 258 7.07 8.10 -19.24
N PRO A 259 6.07 8.88 -18.79
CA PRO A 259 6.30 10.17 -18.14
C PRO A 259 7.26 10.03 -16.96
N MET A 260 8.15 11.02 -16.82
CA MET A 260 9.10 11.10 -15.71
C MET A 260 8.68 12.21 -14.74
N ALA A 261 8.98 12.02 -13.47
CA ALA A 261 8.79 13.03 -12.45
C ALA A 261 9.57 14.31 -12.77
N ALA A 262 8.95 15.45 -12.55
CA ALA A 262 9.53 16.77 -12.65
C ALA A 262 10.36 17.13 -11.43
N VAL A 263 9.96 16.64 -10.26
CA VAL A 263 10.63 16.83 -8.97
C VAL A 263 10.58 15.53 -8.16
N PRO A 264 11.55 15.27 -7.28
CA PRO A 264 11.45 14.13 -6.36
C PRO A 264 10.35 14.40 -5.33
N GLY A 265 9.48 13.42 -5.09
CA GLY A 265 8.51 13.46 -3.99
C GLY A 265 9.20 13.56 -2.62
N GLN A 266 8.53 14.19 -1.66
CA GLN A 266 9.05 14.40 -0.31
C GLN A 266 8.43 13.39 0.66
N ILE A 267 9.23 12.77 1.52
CA ILE A 267 8.71 12.01 2.66
C ILE A 267 8.32 13.00 3.75
N VAL A 268 7.02 13.30 3.85
CA VAL A 268 6.49 14.33 4.75
C VAL A 268 6.20 13.81 6.16
N ALA A 269 6.04 12.49 6.33
CA ALA A 269 5.87 11.88 7.64
C ALA A 269 6.34 10.42 7.67
N VAL A 270 6.92 10.04 8.81
CA VAL A 270 7.16 8.65 9.19
C VAL A 270 6.33 8.33 10.44
N VAL A 271 5.48 7.31 10.36
CA VAL A 271 4.54 6.95 11.43
C VAL A 271 4.87 5.57 11.96
N GLY A 272 5.16 5.47 13.24
CA GLY A 272 5.40 4.21 13.92
C GLY A 272 4.10 3.43 14.12
N VAL A 273 4.17 2.11 14.04
CA VAL A 273 3.06 1.20 14.28
C VAL A 273 3.51 0.13 15.27
N GLU A 274 2.72 -0.06 16.33
CA GLU A 274 2.94 -1.12 17.31
C GLU A 274 2.86 -2.51 16.63
N PRO A 275 3.90 -3.35 16.77
CA PRO A 275 3.84 -4.71 16.24
C PRO A 275 2.70 -5.50 16.89
N ARG A 276 1.96 -6.25 16.08
CA ARG A 276 0.84 -7.07 16.58
C ARG A 276 1.34 -8.21 17.46
N GLY A 277 0.54 -8.58 18.46
CA GLY A 277 0.81 -9.74 19.32
C GLY A 277 1.92 -9.53 20.35
N THR A 278 2.37 -8.29 20.57
CA THR A 278 3.33 -7.97 21.63
C THR A 278 2.68 -8.15 23.00
N VAL A 279 3.39 -8.82 23.91
CA VAL A 279 2.98 -8.93 25.32
C VAL A 279 3.76 -7.90 26.11
N ARG A 280 3.06 -6.91 26.70
CA ARG A 280 3.68 -5.81 27.45
C ARG A 280 4.77 -5.08 26.64
N GLU A 281 4.51 -4.82 25.36
CA GLU A 281 5.44 -4.12 24.45
C GLU A 281 6.80 -4.81 24.27
N ARG A 282 6.93 -6.09 24.66
CA ARG A 282 8.19 -6.83 24.51
C ARG A 282 8.58 -6.95 23.03
N GLY A 283 9.79 -6.50 22.69
CA GLY A 283 10.33 -6.53 21.33
C GLY A 283 9.89 -5.35 20.48
N MET A 284 9.13 -4.40 21.04
CA MET A 284 8.85 -3.13 20.43
C MET A 284 10.06 -2.21 20.55
N VAL A 285 10.41 -1.54 19.46
CA VAL A 285 11.40 -0.46 19.45
C VAL A 285 10.70 0.85 19.78
N THR A 286 11.33 1.69 20.59
CA THR A 286 10.73 2.98 20.96
C THR A 286 10.77 3.97 19.78
N PRO A 287 9.88 4.96 19.71
CA PRO A 287 9.93 6.01 18.68
C PRO A 287 11.27 6.75 18.61
N ASP A 288 11.93 6.98 19.74
CA ASP A 288 13.23 7.67 19.80
C ASP A 288 14.36 6.82 19.20
N GLU A 289 14.38 5.52 19.51
CA GLU A 289 15.31 4.56 18.91
C GLU A 289 15.05 4.41 17.41
N ALA A 290 13.78 4.35 17.00
CA ALA A 290 13.38 4.31 15.60
C ALA A 290 13.81 5.57 14.85
N THR A 291 13.62 6.74 15.46
CA THR A 291 14.07 8.04 14.92
C THR A 291 15.58 8.05 14.73
N SER A 292 16.31 7.61 15.75
CA SER A 292 17.77 7.51 15.71
C SER A 292 18.26 6.54 14.62
N TYR A 293 17.58 5.42 14.44
CA TYR A 293 17.94 4.40 13.45
C TYR A 293 17.64 4.86 12.01
N LEU A 294 16.47 5.46 11.79
CA LEU A 294 16.02 5.90 10.47
C LEU A 294 16.62 7.25 10.04
N GLY A 295 17.22 7.99 10.99
CA GLY A 295 17.68 9.36 10.75
C GLY A 295 16.56 10.35 10.44
N ARG A 296 15.32 10.04 10.86
CA ARG A 296 14.10 10.81 10.57
C ARG A 296 13.13 10.73 11.74
N ASP A 297 12.46 11.84 12.03
CA ASP A 297 11.49 11.89 13.11
C ASP A 297 10.30 10.96 12.86
N VAL A 298 10.03 10.09 13.83
CA VAL A 298 8.83 9.24 13.88
C VAL A 298 7.77 9.98 14.67
N ILE A 299 6.76 10.53 13.99
CA ILE A 299 5.80 11.49 14.59
C ILE A 299 4.96 10.90 15.74
N GLY A 300 4.85 9.57 15.80
CA GLY A 300 4.11 8.91 16.87
C GLY A 300 3.91 7.42 16.62
N THR A 301 3.12 6.79 17.49
CA THR A 301 2.82 5.36 17.40
C THR A 301 1.32 5.11 17.27
N LEU A 302 0.92 4.52 16.15
CA LEU A 302 -0.39 3.92 15.97
C LEU A 302 -0.44 2.56 16.65
N ARG A 303 -1.53 2.31 17.36
CA ARG A 303 -1.69 1.09 18.17
C ARG A 303 -2.93 0.33 17.75
N ALA A 304 -2.86 -0.99 17.92
CA ALA A 304 -3.99 -1.84 17.61
C ALA A 304 -5.16 -1.52 18.57
N ASP A 305 -6.37 -1.49 18.02
CA ASP A 305 -7.60 -1.29 18.77
C ASP A 305 -8.56 -2.43 18.47
N GLY A 306 -8.98 -3.15 19.51
CA GLY A 306 -9.80 -4.35 19.36
C GLY A 306 -11.17 -4.08 18.76
N HIS A 307 -11.76 -2.92 19.03
CA HIS A 307 -13.07 -2.56 18.48
C HIS A 307 -12.96 -2.20 17.01
N LEU A 308 -11.99 -1.38 16.62
CA LEU A 308 -11.74 -1.08 15.21
C LEU A 308 -11.41 -2.35 14.42
N CYS A 309 -10.58 -3.24 14.97
CA CYS A 309 -10.31 -4.52 14.33
C CYS A 309 -11.57 -5.37 14.20
N GLY A 310 -12.41 -5.43 15.23
CA GLY A 310 -13.70 -6.13 15.20
C GLY A 310 -14.61 -5.58 14.10
N ASP A 311 -14.81 -4.25 14.08
CA ASP A 311 -15.64 -3.57 13.08
C ASP A 311 -15.19 -3.91 11.65
N VAL A 312 -13.88 -3.86 11.36
CA VAL A 312 -13.34 -4.16 10.03
C VAL A 312 -13.53 -5.65 9.68
N LEU A 313 -13.28 -6.55 10.62
CA LEU A 313 -13.45 -8.00 10.39
C LEU A 313 -14.92 -8.40 10.20
N GLU A 314 -15.85 -7.65 10.80
CA GLU A 314 -17.30 -7.83 10.64
C GLU A 314 -17.86 -7.11 9.41
N GLY A 315 -17.02 -6.43 8.61
CA GLY A 315 -17.45 -5.70 7.42
C GLY A 315 -18.14 -4.36 7.70
N LEU A 316 -18.00 -3.82 8.92
CA LEU A 316 -18.55 -2.52 9.32
C LEU A 316 -17.62 -1.34 8.98
N GLY A 317 -16.40 -1.65 8.55
CA GLY A 317 -15.35 -0.69 8.18
C GLY A 317 -14.92 0.24 9.32
N VAL A 318 -14.38 1.41 8.98
CA VAL A 318 -13.88 2.36 10.00
C VAL A 318 -15.03 3.22 10.55
N ARG A 319 -15.62 2.80 11.66
CA ARG A 319 -16.72 3.54 12.31
C ARG A 319 -16.25 4.77 13.07
N ALA A 320 -15.17 4.65 13.84
CA ALA A 320 -14.57 5.73 14.62
C ALA A 320 -13.05 5.57 14.72
N VAL A 321 -12.34 6.70 14.87
CA VAL A 321 -10.90 6.68 15.18
C VAL A 321 -10.69 6.35 16.66
N PRO A 322 -9.89 5.31 16.99
CA PRO A 322 -9.57 4.95 18.36
C PRO A 322 -9.01 6.12 19.14
N ARG A 323 -9.49 6.35 20.37
CA ARG A 323 -9.07 7.49 21.21
C ARG A 323 -7.55 7.57 21.39
N ARG A 324 -6.89 6.42 21.55
CA ARG A 324 -5.44 6.31 21.72
C ARG A 324 -4.64 6.76 20.50
N ASN A 325 -5.22 6.64 19.31
CA ASN A 325 -4.56 6.99 18.05
C ASN A 325 -4.90 8.42 17.60
N ARG A 326 -5.88 9.10 18.21
CA ARG A 326 -6.31 10.45 17.78
C ARG A 326 -5.18 11.46 17.70
N PRO A 327 -4.29 11.61 18.71
CA PRO A 327 -3.22 12.60 18.61
C PRO A 327 -2.33 12.41 17.37
N VAL A 328 -1.92 11.17 17.10
CA VAL A 328 -1.09 10.83 15.94
C VAL A 328 -1.85 11.03 14.63
N ILE A 329 -3.14 10.68 14.59
CA ILE A 329 -3.98 10.88 13.40
C ILE A 329 -4.23 12.38 13.15
N ASP A 330 -4.45 13.17 14.19
CA ASP A 330 -4.71 14.61 14.09
C ASP A 330 -3.45 15.35 13.59
N GLU A 331 -2.27 14.97 14.10
CA GLU A 331 -0.97 15.44 13.63
C GLU A 331 -0.72 15.04 12.18
N LEU A 332 -0.90 13.75 11.84
CA LEU A 332 -0.76 13.24 10.48
C LEU A 332 -1.68 13.97 9.49
N THR A 333 -2.93 14.24 9.91
CA THR A 333 -3.89 14.99 9.09
C THR A 333 -3.42 16.42 8.87
N SER A 334 -2.83 17.06 9.89
CA SER A 334 -2.32 18.43 9.76
C SER A 334 -1.08 18.49 8.85
N ILE A 335 -0.20 17.49 8.90
CA ILE A 335 0.92 17.36 7.95
C ILE A 335 0.40 17.16 6.52
N ALA A 336 -0.63 16.33 6.34
CA ALA A 336 -1.27 16.12 5.04
C ALA A 336 -1.95 17.39 4.49
N GLU A 337 -2.62 18.17 5.35
CA GLU A 337 -3.19 19.48 4.98
C GLU A 337 -2.10 20.44 4.48
N HIS A 338 -0.98 20.52 5.20
CA HIS A 338 0.15 21.36 4.82
C HIS A 338 0.76 20.91 3.49
N ALA A 339 0.98 19.60 3.33
CA ALA A 339 1.52 19.02 2.09
C ALA A 339 0.62 19.29 0.87
N CYS A 340 -0.70 19.28 1.07
CA CYS A 340 -1.70 19.60 0.04
C CYS A 340 -2.01 21.10 -0.08
N ALA A 341 -1.31 21.98 0.64
CA ALA A 341 -1.55 23.42 0.67
C ALA A 341 -3.00 23.81 1.06
N LEU A 342 -3.59 23.12 2.05
CA LEU A 342 -4.97 23.32 2.51
C LEU A 342 -5.11 24.31 3.69
N ASP A 343 -3.99 24.74 4.29
CA ASP A 343 -3.97 25.51 5.55
C ASP A 343 -4.73 26.86 5.51
N GLY A 344 -4.98 27.41 4.32
CA GLY A 344 -5.65 28.70 4.14
C GLY A 344 -7.18 28.65 4.05
N ARG A 345 -7.82 27.48 4.22
CA ARG A 345 -9.28 27.32 4.02
C ARG A 345 -10.12 27.26 5.29
N ARG A 346 -9.52 27.59 6.44
CA ARG A 346 -10.21 27.65 7.73
C ARG A 346 -10.92 29.00 7.92
N ASP A 347 -11.85 29.33 7.03
CA ASP A 347 -12.72 30.52 7.17
C ASP A 347 -14.21 30.12 7.17
#